data_AF-A8VIU8-F1
#
_entry.id   AF-A8VIU8-F1
#
_cell.length_a   1.000
_cell.length_b   1.000
_cell.length_c   1.000
_cell.angle_alpha   90.00
_cell.angle_beta   90.00
_cell.angle_gamma   90.00
#
_symmetry.space_group_name_H-M   'P 1'
#
loop_
_entity.id
_entity.type
_entity.pdbx_description
1 polymer ?
#
loop_
_entity_poly.entity_id
_entity_poly.type
_entity_poly.pdbx_seq_one_letter_code
_entity_poly.pdbx_strand_id
1 'polypeptide(L)'
;KDFDSFPTLEQLPLWGFDGSSTEQAEGRSSDCVLKPVAVFPDAARVNGALVMCEVMMPDGVTPHPSNHRATILDDPGAWFGFEQEYFFYENGRPLGFPTDGYPAPQGPYYTGVGFKNVGSVAREIVEEHLDLCLAAGINHEGINAEVAKGQWEFQIFGKGSKRAADEMWIARYLLLRLTEKYGIDIE
;
A
#
# COMPACT_ATOMS: atom_id res chain seq x y z
N LYS A 1 -11.64 -18.87 -11.79
CA LYS A 1 -11.94 -20.02 -10.90
C LYS A 1 -13.12 -19.59 -10.07
N ASP A 2 -14.12 -20.45 -9.95
CA ASP A 2 -15.27 -20.17 -9.09
C ASP A 2 -14.95 -20.68 -7.68
N PHE A 3 -15.21 -19.86 -6.67
CA PHE A 3 -15.05 -20.21 -5.26
C PHE A 3 -16.43 -20.12 -4.59
N ASP A 4 -16.80 -21.12 -3.79
CA ASP A 4 -18.09 -21.16 -3.10
C ASP A 4 -18.22 -20.08 -2.00
N SER A 5 -17.09 -19.58 -1.52
CA SER A 5 -16.94 -18.53 -0.52
C SER A 5 -15.67 -17.71 -0.80
N PHE A 6 -15.38 -16.72 0.04
CA PHE A 6 -14.09 -16.02 -0.01
C PHE A 6 -12.92 -17.04 0.03
N PRO A 7 -11.95 -16.96 -0.91
CA PRO A 7 -10.95 -18.00 -1.07
C PRO A 7 -9.96 -18.03 0.10
N THR A 8 -9.56 -19.23 0.53
CA THR A 8 -8.41 -19.39 1.41
C THR A 8 -7.11 -19.30 0.60
N LEU A 9 -6.00 -19.01 1.29
CA LEU A 9 -4.70 -18.85 0.65
C LEU A 9 -4.28 -20.10 -0.14
N GLU A 10 -4.56 -21.29 0.39
CA GLU A 10 -4.18 -22.58 -0.21
C GLU A 10 -4.94 -22.90 -1.50
N GLN A 11 -6.09 -22.25 -1.72
CA GLN A 11 -6.90 -22.43 -2.93
C GLN A 11 -6.40 -21.56 -4.09
N LEU A 12 -5.58 -20.55 -3.81
CA LEU A 12 -5.05 -19.62 -4.79
C LEU A 12 -3.89 -20.27 -5.57
N PRO A 13 -3.97 -20.34 -6.91
CA PRO A 13 -2.89 -20.91 -7.71
C PRO A 13 -1.68 -19.97 -7.78
N LEU A 14 -0.52 -20.55 -8.11
CA LEU A 14 0.58 -19.76 -8.65
C LEU A 14 0.13 -19.06 -9.94
N TRP A 15 0.69 -17.90 -10.21
CA TRP A 15 0.51 -17.20 -11.47
C TRP A 15 1.84 -16.73 -12.03
N GLY A 16 1.85 -16.19 -13.25
CA GLY A 16 3.05 -15.75 -13.93
C GLY A 16 2.86 -14.35 -14.48
N PHE A 17 3.95 -13.63 -14.63
CA PHE A 17 4.00 -12.33 -15.29
C PHE A 17 5.30 -12.17 -16.06
N ASP A 18 5.29 -11.24 -17.00
CA ASP A 18 6.48 -10.85 -17.77
C ASP A 18 7.35 -9.89 -16.94
N GLY A 19 8.41 -10.43 -16.33
CA GLY A 19 9.36 -9.69 -15.52
C GLY A 19 10.22 -8.71 -16.30
N SER A 20 10.30 -8.81 -17.64
CA SER A 20 11.02 -7.80 -18.44
C SER A 20 10.29 -6.46 -18.49
N SER A 21 8.97 -6.48 -18.31
CA SER A 21 8.13 -5.28 -18.23
C SER A 21 8.12 -4.63 -16.84
N THR A 22 8.86 -5.19 -15.87
CA THR A 22 8.96 -4.70 -14.48
C THR A 22 10.40 -4.61 -13.97
N GLU A 23 11.38 -4.65 -14.88
CA GLU A 23 12.82 -4.62 -14.57
C GLU A 23 13.32 -5.80 -13.70
N GLN A 24 12.59 -6.91 -13.70
CA GLN A 24 12.92 -8.11 -12.94
C GLN A 24 13.58 -9.21 -13.78
N ALA A 25 13.57 -9.10 -15.11
CA ALA A 25 14.23 -10.08 -15.96
C ALA A 25 14.69 -9.51 -17.31
N GLU A 26 15.64 -10.16 -17.97
CA GLU A 26 16.03 -9.84 -19.34
C GLU A 26 14.98 -10.38 -20.34
N GLY A 27 14.72 -9.66 -21.43
CA GLY A 27 13.66 -10.00 -22.41
C GLY A 27 13.76 -11.38 -23.11
N ARG A 28 14.90 -12.08 -23.01
CA ARG A 28 15.08 -13.44 -23.57
C ARG A 28 14.70 -14.57 -22.62
N SER A 29 14.48 -14.27 -21.34
CA SER A 29 14.09 -15.21 -20.28
C SER A 29 13.34 -14.42 -19.20
N SER A 30 12.14 -13.95 -19.55
CA SER A 30 11.47 -12.90 -18.77
C SER A 30 10.43 -13.38 -17.77
N ASP A 31 10.04 -14.66 -17.80
CA ASP A 31 8.99 -15.17 -16.91
C ASP A 31 9.38 -15.03 -15.43
N CYS A 32 8.43 -14.55 -14.63
CA CYS A 32 8.50 -14.55 -13.18
C CYS A 32 7.22 -15.18 -12.62
N VAL A 33 7.30 -15.80 -11.45
CA VAL A 33 6.16 -16.49 -10.83
C VAL A 33 5.67 -15.70 -9.62
N LEU A 34 4.35 -15.48 -9.55
CA LEU A 34 3.65 -14.96 -8.39
C LEU A 34 3.21 -16.13 -7.51
N LYS A 35 3.70 -16.15 -6.27
CA LYS A 35 3.28 -17.08 -5.23
C LYS A 35 2.41 -16.35 -4.21
N PRO A 36 1.11 -16.68 -4.09
CA PRO A 36 0.24 -16.10 -3.06
C PRO A 36 0.81 -16.30 -1.66
N VAL A 37 0.79 -15.25 -0.84
CA VAL A 37 1.24 -15.29 0.56
C VAL A 37 0.27 -14.69 1.57
N ALA A 38 -0.65 -13.84 1.13
CA ALA A 38 -1.79 -13.39 1.92
C ALA A 38 -2.96 -13.01 1.00
N VAL A 39 -4.17 -13.04 1.55
CA VAL A 39 -5.40 -12.68 0.82
C VAL A 39 -6.29 -11.81 1.71
N PHE A 40 -6.79 -10.71 1.14
CA PHE A 40 -7.59 -9.69 1.82
C PHE A 40 -8.86 -9.38 1.02
N PRO A 41 -9.99 -9.07 1.65
CA PRO A 41 -11.17 -8.58 0.94
C PRO A 41 -10.86 -7.26 0.20
N ASP A 42 -11.35 -7.11 -1.04
CA ASP A 42 -11.26 -5.86 -1.80
C ASP A 42 -12.61 -5.14 -1.76
N ALA A 43 -12.80 -4.22 -0.80
CA ALA A 43 -14.06 -3.49 -0.64
C ALA A 43 -14.37 -2.54 -1.81
N ALA A 44 -13.39 -2.21 -2.66
CA ALA A 44 -13.59 -1.39 -3.85
C ALA A 44 -14.15 -2.19 -5.04
N ARG A 45 -14.34 -3.52 -4.90
CA ARG A 45 -14.93 -4.39 -5.93
C ARG A 45 -16.00 -5.29 -5.33
N VAL A 46 -17.08 -5.52 -6.08
CA VAL A 46 -18.09 -6.52 -5.71
C VAL A 46 -17.44 -7.90 -5.71
N ASN A 47 -17.41 -8.55 -4.54
CA ASN A 47 -16.78 -9.87 -4.33
C ASN A 47 -15.30 -9.93 -4.75
N GLY A 48 -14.57 -8.82 -4.59
CA GLY A 48 -13.15 -8.77 -4.92
C GLY A 48 -12.24 -9.30 -3.81
N ALA A 49 -11.04 -9.73 -4.21
CA ALA A 49 -9.95 -10.10 -3.30
C ALA A 49 -8.65 -9.42 -3.77
N LEU A 50 -7.85 -8.97 -2.81
CA LEU A 50 -6.46 -8.57 -2.99
C LEU A 50 -5.58 -9.76 -2.59
N VAL A 51 -4.67 -10.14 -3.47
CA VAL A 51 -3.74 -11.25 -3.22
C VAL A 51 -2.33 -10.68 -3.17
N MET A 52 -1.75 -10.64 -1.97
CA MET A 52 -0.33 -10.34 -1.79
C MET A 52 0.48 -11.54 -2.27
N CYS A 53 1.49 -11.29 -3.10
CA CYS A 53 2.33 -12.32 -3.67
C CYS A 53 3.80 -12.07 -3.38
N GLU A 54 4.54 -13.16 -3.20
CA GLU A 54 5.99 -13.18 -3.37
C GLU A 54 6.34 -13.44 -4.84
N VAL A 55 7.47 -12.87 -5.27
CA VAL A 55 8.02 -13.14 -6.60
C VAL A 55 9.05 -14.25 -6.51
N MET A 56 8.87 -15.26 -7.35
CA MET A 56 9.73 -16.43 -7.48
C MET A 56 10.35 -16.46 -8.88
N MET A 57 11.50 -17.12 -9.00
CA MET A 57 12.08 -17.51 -10.28
C MET A 57 11.13 -18.42 -11.07
N PRO A 58 11.35 -18.65 -12.39
CA PRO A 58 10.51 -19.53 -13.21
C PRO A 58 10.29 -20.95 -12.67
N ASP A 59 11.17 -21.44 -11.80
CA ASP A 59 11.04 -22.75 -11.14
C ASP A 59 9.91 -22.81 -10.10
N GLY A 60 9.32 -21.65 -9.73
CA GLY A 60 8.24 -21.51 -8.76
C GLY A 60 8.62 -21.78 -7.31
N VAL A 61 9.91 -22.05 -7.02
CA VAL A 61 10.39 -22.44 -5.69
C VAL A 61 11.53 -21.56 -5.18
N THR A 62 12.39 -21.07 -6.06
CA THR A 62 13.51 -20.19 -5.71
C THR A 62 13.03 -18.74 -5.64
N PRO A 63 13.22 -18.03 -4.51
CA PRO A 63 12.86 -16.61 -4.43
C PRO A 63 13.61 -15.79 -5.49
N HIS A 64 12.91 -14.85 -6.14
CA HIS A 64 13.55 -13.91 -7.04
C HIS A 64 14.49 -12.96 -6.26
N PRO A 65 15.61 -12.45 -6.83
CA PRO A 65 16.50 -11.52 -6.12
C PRO A 65 15.84 -10.27 -5.53
N SER A 66 14.71 -9.81 -6.10
CA SER A 66 13.92 -8.69 -5.57
C SER A 66 12.95 -9.08 -4.44
N ASN A 67 12.83 -10.38 -4.11
CA ASN A 67 11.92 -10.88 -3.09
C ASN A 67 12.53 -10.72 -1.69
N HIS A 68 12.40 -9.51 -1.15
CA HIS A 68 12.84 -9.20 0.22
C HIS A 68 11.95 -9.84 1.29
N ARG A 69 10.71 -10.23 0.97
CA ARG A 69 9.85 -10.93 1.94
C ARG A 69 10.42 -12.29 2.31
N ALA A 70 11.07 -12.98 1.37
CA ALA A 70 11.76 -14.25 1.62
C ALA A 70 12.92 -14.13 2.62
N THR A 71 13.46 -12.93 2.84
CA THR A 71 14.55 -12.70 3.82
C THR A 71 14.03 -12.34 5.21
N ILE A 72 12.71 -12.15 5.38
CA ILE A 72 12.09 -11.88 6.67
C ILE A 72 12.03 -13.19 7.48
N LEU A 73 12.64 -13.18 8.68
CA LEU A 73 12.50 -14.28 9.64
C LEU A 73 11.03 -14.44 10.00
N ASP A 74 10.49 -15.65 9.88
CA ASP A 74 9.09 -15.93 10.20
C ASP A 74 8.92 -16.06 11.73
N ASP A 75 8.59 -14.94 12.37
CA ASP A 75 8.38 -14.85 13.81
C ASP A 75 6.94 -14.40 14.08
N PRO A 76 6.01 -15.33 14.40
CA PRO A 76 4.62 -15.00 14.72
C PRO A 76 4.45 -14.31 16.08
N GLY A 77 5.49 -14.26 16.91
CA GLY A 77 5.50 -13.62 18.22
C GLY A 77 5.97 -12.18 18.19
N ALA A 78 6.67 -11.76 17.13
CA ALA A 78 7.16 -10.39 16.98
C ALA A 78 6.03 -9.38 16.73
N TRP A 79 6.21 -8.16 17.22
CA TRP A 79 5.27 -7.05 17.08
C TRP A 79 5.97 -5.86 16.42
N PHE A 80 5.28 -5.21 15.49
CA PHE A 80 5.79 -4.08 14.74
C PHE A 80 4.74 -2.97 14.69
N GLY A 81 5.14 -1.75 15.04
CA GLY A 81 4.39 -0.54 14.73
C GLY A 81 5.11 0.20 13.61
N PHE A 82 4.38 0.50 12.55
CA PHE A 82 4.88 1.30 11.44
C PHE A 82 4.08 2.59 11.34
N GLU A 83 4.81 3.70 11.22
CA GLU A 83 4.29 5.04 10.97
C GLU A 83 4.68 5.38 9.53
N GLN A 84 3.71 5.32 8.62
CA GLN A 84 3.92 5.59 7.19
C GLN A 84 3.53 7.04 6.88
N GLU A 85 4.54 7.90 6.83
CA GLU A 85 4.39 9.26 6.30
C GLU A 85 4.37 9.25 4.77
N TYR A 86 3.65 10.20 4.18
CA TYR A 86 3.58 10.39 2.73
C TYR A 86 3.09 11.80 2.38
N PHE A 87 3.36 12.24 1.15
CA PHE A 87 2.85 13.47 0.58
C PHE A 87 1.87 13.18 -0.55
N PHE A 88 0.76 13.91 -0.57
CA PHE A 88 -0.05 14.03 -1.78
C PHE A 88 0.65 14.94 -2.79
N TYR A 89 0.70 14.53 -4.06
CA TYR A 89 1.27 15.29 -5.15
C TYR A 89 0.25 15.52 -6.27
N GLU A 90 0.21 16.75 -6.78
CA GLU A 90 -0.59 17.12 -7.94
C GLU A 90 0.31 17.89 -8.92
N ASN A 91 0.41 17.42 -10.16
CA ASN A 91 1.24 18.02 -11.21
C ASN A 91 2.72 18.20 -10.79
N GLY A 92 3.29 17.19 -10.12
CA GLY A 92 4.70 17.19 -9.70
C GLY A 92 5.02 18.13 -8.53
N ARG A 93 4.00 18.60 -7.79
CA ARG A 93 4.19 19.41 -6.58
C ARG A 93 3.33 18.89 -5.42
N PRO A 94 3.76 19.06 -4.15
CA PRO A 94 2.94 18.72 -3.01
C PRO A 94 1.60 19.45 -3.02
N LEU A 95 0.52 18.72 -2.73
CA LEU A 95 -0.84 19.22 -2.73
C LEU A 95 -0.98 20.39 -1.74
N GLY A 96 -1.42 21.54 -2.26
CA GLY A 96 -1.62 22.76 -1.47
C GLY A 96 -0.36 23.63 -1.32
N PHE A 97 0.76 23.26 -1.93
CA PHE A 97 1.89 24.19 -2.12
C PHE A 97 1.56 25.22 -3.20
N PRO A 98 2.13 26.44 -3.12
CA PRO A 98 2.05 27.39 -4.22
C PRO A 98 2.75 26.86 -5.48
N THR A 99 2.31 27.35 -6.65
CA THR A 99 2.92 27.03 -7.95
C THR A 99 4.43 27.26 -7.94
N ASP A 100 4.85 28.36 -7.31
CA ASP A 100 6.25 28.73 -7.11
C ASP A 100 6.57 28.85 -5.62
N GLY A 101 7.71 28.29 -5.21
CA GLY A 101 8.23 28.38 -3.84
C GLY A 101 7.63 27.37 -2.86
N TYR A 102 7.64 27.74 -1.59
CA TYR A 102 7.25 26.90 -0.45
C TYR A 102 5.99 27.45 0.22
N PRO A 103 5.20 26.61 0.94
CA PRO A 103 4.06 27.09 1.71
C PRO A 103 4.51 28.03 2.83
N ALA A 104 3.54 28.65 3.51
CA ALA A 104 3.83 29.38 4.75
C ALA A 104 4.52 28.43 5.76
N PRO A 105 5.33 28.96 6.68
CA PRO A 105 6.08 28.15 7.65
C PRO A 105 5.22 27.13 8.39
N GLN A 106 5.87 26.03 8.81
CA GLN A 106 5.24 24.99 9.61
C GLN A 106 4.59 25.56 10.88
N GLY A 107 3.56 24.88 11.37
CA GLY A 107 2.82 25.27 12.57
C GLY A 107 1.33 24.97 12.51
N PRO A 108 0.59 25.48 11.51
CA PRO A 108 -0.87 25.31 11.47
C PRO A 108 -1.34 23.99 10.85
N TYR A 109 -0.42 23.18 10.30
CA TYR A 109 -0.74 21.99 9.48
C TYR A 109 -0.84 20.69 10.29
N TYR A 110 0.10 20.45 11.22
CA TYR A 110 0.11 19.24 12.05
C TYR A 110 -1.17 19.11 12.85
N THR A 111 -1.88 17.99 12.70
CA THR A 111 -3.22 17.74 13.28
C THR A 111 -4.24 18.85 12.95
N GLY A 112 -3.99 19.61 11.88
CA GLY A 112 -4.75 20.80 11.53
C GLY A 112 -6.15 20.50 11.02
N VAL A 113 -7.05 21.47 11.18
CA VAL A 113 -8.43 21.43 10.67
C VAL A 113 -8.72 22.67 9.82
N GLY A 114 -9.71 22.54 8.92
CA GLY A 114 -10.18 23.61 8.05
C GLY A 114 -9.41 23.75 6.74
N PHE A 115 -10.10 24.26 5.70
CA PHE A 115 -9.61 24.35 4.33
C PHE A 115 -8.22 25.01 4.20
N LYS A 116 -7.96 26.07 5.00
CA LYS A 116 -6.66 26.77 4.99
C LYS A 116 -5.48 25.82 5.25
N ASN A 117 -5.65 24.89 6.17
CA ASN A 117 -4.59 24.02 6.66
C ASN A 117 -4.57 22.68 5.92
N VAL A 118 -5.75 22.14 5.60
CA VAL A 118 -5.92 20.77 5.07
C VAL A 118 -6.13 20.72 3.55
N GLY A 119 -6.67 21.78 2.95
CA GLY A 119 -7.12 21.77 1.56
C GLY A 119 -8.52 21.18 1.37
N SER A 120 -8.92 21.00 0.12
CA SER A 120 -10.27 20.52 -0.27
C SER A 120 -10.42 19.01 -0.25
N VAL A 121 -9.36 18.25 -0.58
CA VAL A 121 -9.49 16.82 -0.94
C VAL A 121 -8.63 15.88 -0.08
N ALA A 122 -7.52 16.36 0.51
CA ALA A 122 -6.57 15.49 1.19
C ALA A 122 -7.21 14.62 2.29
N ARG A 123 -8.07 15.21 3.13
CA ARG A 123 -8.76 14.47 4.19
C ARG A 123 -9.78 13.48 3.64
N GLU A 124 -10.47 13.80 2.55
CA GLU A 124 -11.42 12.87 1.92
C GLU A 124 -10.71 11.57 1.50
N ILE A 125 -9.52 11.71 0.91
CA ILE A 125 -8.68 10.57 0.52
C ILE A 125 -8.21 9.78 1.75
N VAL A 126 -7.73 10.47 2.79
CA VAL A 126 -7.21 9.81 4.01
C VAL A 126 -8.30 9.00 4.72
N GLU A 127 -9.50 9.57 4.88
CA GLU A 127 -10.61 8.89 5.55
C GLU A 127 -11.10 7.68 4.71
N GLU A 128 -11.17 7.83 3.39
CA GLU A 128 -11.54 6.70 2.52
C GLU A 128 -10.47 5.60 2.50
N HIS A 129 -9.18 5.97 2.54
CA HIS A 129 -8.09 4.99 2.65
C HIS A 129 -8.15 4.21 3.97
N LEU A 130 -8.45 4.90 5.08
CA LEU A 130 -8.70 4.27 6.38
C LEU A 130 -9.84 3.24 6.28
N ASP A 131 -10.98 3.63 5.72
CA ASP A 131 -12.14 2.74 5.54
C ASP A 131 -11.79 1.51 4.68
N LEU A 132 -11.04 1.71 3.58
CA LEU A 132 -10.59 0.61 2.72
C LEU A 132 -9.66 -0.35 3.46
N CYS A 133 -8.73 0.17 4.28
CA CYS A 133 -7.83 -0.65 5.07
C CYS A 133 -8.58 -1.47 6.13
N LEU A 134 -9.51 -0.84 6.86
CA LEU A 134 -10.35 -1.51 7.84
C LEU A 134 -11.22 -2.59 7.20
N ALA A 135 -11.82 -2.31 6.04
CA ALA A 135 -12.63 -3.28 5.30
C ALA A 135 -11.81 -4.46 4.76
N ALA A 136 -10.52 -4.23 4.45
CA ALA A 136 -9.57 -5.29 4.10
C ALA A 136 -9.09 -6.11 5.32
N GLY A 137 -9.43 -5.69 6.55
CA GLY A 137 -9.01 -6.34 7.80
C GLY A 137 -7.56 -6.05 8.19
N ILE A 138 -6.99 -4.94 7.73
CA ILE A 138 -5.66 -4.44 8.12
C ILE A 138 -5.77 -3.83 9.52
N ASN A 139 -4.80 -4.09 10.40
CA ASN A 139 -4.79 -3.51 11.74
C ASN A 139 -4.27 -2.05 11.71
N HIS A 140 -5.13 -1.17 11.23
CA HIS A 140 -4.90 0.25 11.06
C HIS A 140 -5.24 1.00 12.35
N GLU A 141 -4.25 1.61 13.00
CA GLU A 141 -4.38 2.15 14.37
C GLU A 141 -4.68 3.66 14.40
N GLY A 142 -4.30 4.40 13.35
CA GLY A 142 -4.52 5.84 13.32
C GLY A 142 -4.08 6.54 12.05
N ILE A 143 -4.44 7.82 11.98
CA ILE A 143 -4.07 8.76 10.93
C ILE A 143 -3.77 10.13 11.55
N ASN A 144 -2.89 10.92 10.93
CA ASN A 144 -2.74 12.33 11.26
C ASN A 144 -2.30 13.16 10.04
N ALA A 145 -2.72 14.43 10.03
CA ALA A 145 -2.11 15.42 9.16
C ALA A 145 -0.73 15.76 9.73
N GLU A 146 0.29 15.76 8.87
CA GLU A 146 1.67 15.96 9.26
C GLU A 146 2.08 17.45 9.27
N VAL A 147 3.36 17.71 9.61
CA VAL A 147 3.90 19.06 9.80
C VAL A 147 3.85 19.94 8.55
N ALA A 148 3.84 19.36 7.35
CA ALA A 148 3.75 20.09 6.10
C ALA A 148 2.36 19.97 5.45
N LYS A 149 1.90 21.03 4.80
CA LYS A 149 0.63 21.01 4.06
C LYS A 149 0.67 19.95 2.94
N GLY A 150 -0.31 19.07 2.91
CA GLY A 150 -0.36 17.96 1.96
C GLY A 150 0.39 16.71 2.40
N GLN A 151 1.11 16.76 3.54
CA GLN A 151 1.72 15.59 4.17
C GLN A 151 0.76 14.95 5.17
N TRP A 152 0.75 13.63 5.18
CA TRP A 152 -0.09 12.81 6.05
C TRP A 152 0.65 11.58 6.52
N GLU A 153 0.11 10.95 7.55
CA GLU A 153 0.60 9.69 8.08
C GLU A 153 -0.56 8.73 8.33
N PHE A 154 -0.30 7.45 8.15
CA PHE A 154 -1.11 6.38 8.70
C PHE A 154 -0.26 5.37 9.49
N GLN A 155 -0.86 4.75 10.51
CA GLN A 155 -0.18 3.79 11.37
C GLN A 155 -0.78 2.39 11.28
N ILE A 156 0.09 1.38 11.19
CA ILE A 156 -0.29 -0.05 11.23
C ILE A 156 0.48 -0.74 12.34
N PHE A 157 -0.23 -1.52 13.15
CA PHE A 157 0.37 -2.33 14.21
C PHE A 157 0.15 -3.82 13.92
N GLY A 158 1.21 -4.51 13.52
CA GLY A 158 1.14 -5.91 13.11
C GLY A 158 1.76 -6.85 14.13
N LYS A 159 1.10 -7.98 14.37
CA LYS A 159 1.71 -9.16 15.03
C LYS A 159 2.10 -10.19 13.97
N GLY A 160 3.32 -10.70 14.08
CA GLY A 160 3.93 -11.60 13.10
C GLY A 160 4.72 -10.80 12.07
N SER A 161 6.01 -11.09 11.95
CA SER A 161 6.94 -10.32 11.10
C SER A 161 6.52 -10.20 9.63
N LYS A 162 6.15 -11.32 8.99
CA LYS A 162 5.69 -11.32 7.59
C LYS A 162 4.32 -10.68 7.44
N ARG A 163 3.39 -10.98 8.36
CA ARG A 163 2.03 -10.42 8.34
C ARG A 163 2.05 -8.89 8.45
N ALA A 164 2.85 -8.36 9.38
CA ALA A 164 2.98 -6.92 9.56
C ALA A 164 3.51 -6.23 8.30
N ALA A 165 4.47 -6.86 7.60
CA ALA A 165 4.97 -6.36 6.32
C ALA A 165 3.92 -6.46 5.20
N ASP A 166 3.18 -7.57 5.10
CA ASP A 166 2.14 -7.79 4.09
C ASP A 166 1.00 -6.76 4.23
N GLU A 167 0.54 -6.51 5.46
CA GLU A 167 -0.49 -5.50 5.76
C GLU A 167 -0.04 -4.09 5.34
N MET A 168 1.21 -3.71 5.63
CA MET A 168 1.76 -2.42 5.22
C MET A 168 1.81 -2.27 3.68
N TRP A 169 2.25 -3.31 2.97
CA TRP A 169 2.29 -3.27 1.50
C TRP A 169 0.90 -3.17 0.87
N ILE A 170 -0.10 -3.87 1.42
CA ILE A 170 -1.47 -3.78 0.93
C ILE A 170 -2.10 -2.42 1.25
N ALA A 171 -1.82 -1.84 2.42
CA ALA A 171 -2.25 -0.48 2.74
C ALA A 171 -1.68 0.55 1.77
N ARG A 172 -0.39 0.45 1.41
CA ARG A 172 0.23 1.30 0.38
C ARG A 172 -0.41 1.11 -1.00
N TYR A 173 -0.68 -0.14 -1.40
CA TYR A 173 -1.38 -0.42 -2.66
C TYR A 173 -2.78 0.21 -2.68
N LEU A 174 -3.54 0.08 -1.60
CA LEU A 174 -4.86 0.68 -1.47
C LEU A 174 -4.81 2.21 -1.58
N LEU A 175 -3.82 2.85 -0.95
CA LEU A 175 -3.62 4.30 -1.04
C LEU A 175 -3.36 4.72 -2.49
N LEU A 176 -2.37 4.12 -3.15
CA LEU A 176 -2.02 4.45 -4.54
C LEU A 176 -3.20 4.21 -5.50
N ARG A 177 -3.87 3.07 -5.38
CA ARG A 177 -5.04 2.76 -6.20
C ARG A 177 -6.19 3.73 -5.95
N LEU A 178 -6.39 4.15 -4.70
CA LEU A 178 -7.42 5.12 -4.36
C LEU A 178 -7.14 6.47 -5.03
N THR A 179 -5.89 6.95 -5.00
CA THR A 179 -5.57 8.28 -5.52
C THR A 179 -5.66 8.38 -7.04
N GLU A 180 -5.62 7.26 -7.78
CA GLU A 180 -5.90 7.21 -9.22
C GLU A 180 -7.21 7.93 -9.59
N LYS A 181 -8.28 7.74 -8.81
CA LYS A 181 -9.60 8.36 -9.12
C LYS A 181 -9.64 9.86 -8.84
N TYR A 182 -8.70 10.36 -8.03
CA TYR A 182 -8.56 11.78 -7.71
C TYR A 182 -7.55 12.50 -8.62
N GLY A 183 -6.78 11.76 -9.43
CA GLY A 183 -5.70 12.33 -10.23
C GLY A 183 -4.57 12.89 -9.36
N ILE A 184 -4.30 12.25 -8.22
CA ILE A 184 -3.28 12.64 -7.24
C ILE A 184 -2.26 11.50 -7.11
N ASP A 185 -0.99 11.87 -7.01
CA ASP A 185 0.12 10.94 -6.75
C ASP A 185 0.49 10.93 -5.26
N ILE A 186 1.26 9.92 -4.86
CA ILE A 186 1.85 9.78 -3.53
C ILE A 186 3.38 9.71 -3.66
N GLU A 187 4.09 10.48 -2.84
CA GLU A 187 5.56 10.45 -2.67
C GLU A 187 5.96 10.34 -1.20
#